data_AF-A0A0H2S1N9-F1
#
_entry.id   AF-A0A0H2S1N9-F1
#
_cell.length_a   1.000
_cell.length_b   1.000
_cell.length_c   1.000
_cell.angle_alpha   90.00
_cell.angle_beta   90.00
_cell.angle_gamma   90.00
#
_symmetry.space_group_name_H-M   'P 1'
#
loop_
_entity.id
_entity.type
_entity.pdbx_description
1 polymer ?
#
loop_
_entity_poly.entity_id
_entity_poly.type
_entity_poly.pdbx_seq_one_letter_code
_entity_poly.pdbx_strand_id
1 'polypeptide(L)'
;MTPLHPSLSKRIEEVRNDPLYAGRAGLSSKLAFFDGGNEGNRLILAEEAASASPSGASLRIIGQISRGDHFLQPTGTYMPAHKSKDEDDVTKAKLRFHLHRPRDFGDVSDEYDTFLANLALIHEEDVGKPTQKPKSIHRPSDNVKGITVLHQLVIPREDEDDVDDGDSQYETSSDHGSDAAAMINSTDCTSFRSLLGLAWPWIASFINLTRSAVAFRSPFSFEGWPVKPDSEWRKELDSVKETHDIYPMQAFGRDGELIHPSNYAKKLPGAIVDLSFTIIHYDFDKSSRMCLYLTKLRVLVAPQPLPGSVRSTKNGIIRK
;
A
#
# COMPACT_ATOMS: atom_id res chain seq x y z
N MET A 1 28.77 20.07 1.75
CA MET A 1 27.61 20.92 2.11
C MET A 1 26.49 20.01 2.58
N THR A 2 26.14 20.03 3.86
CA THR A 2 25.03 19.22 4.37
C THR A 2 23.71 19.93 4.02
N PRO A 3 22.73 19.29 3.38
CA PRO A 3 21.46 19.93 3.06
C PRO A 3 20.78 20.41 4.34
N LEU A 4 20.36 21.68 4.38
CA LEU A 4 19.55 22.22 5.47
C LEU A 4 18.20 21.51 5.46
N HIS A 5 17.97 20.63 6.43
CA HIS A 5 16.68 19.96 6.57
C HIS A 5 15.62 20.96 7.07
N PRO A 6 14.40 20.93 6.50
CA PRO A 6 13.31 21.75 7.00
C PRO A 6 13.00 21.37 8.46
N SER A 7 12.64 22.36 9.26
CA SER A 7 12.15 22.10 10.62
C SER A 7 10.90 21.21 10.57
N LEU A 8 10.62 20.50 11.66
CA LEU A 8 9.43 19.64 11.75
C LEU A 8 8.15 20.41 11.43
N SER A 9 8.00 21.61 12.00
CA SER A 9 6.85 22.49 11.76
C SER A 9 6.73 22.89 10.30
N LYS A 10 7.83 23.26 9.64
CA LYS A 10 7.84 23.57 8.20
C LYS A 10 7.38 22.36 7.39
N ARG A 11 7.83 21.15 7.75
CA ARG A 11 7.44 19.93 7.04
C ARG A 11 5.95 19.59 7.24
N ILE A 12 5.41 19.77 8.44
CA ILE A 12 3.97 19.59 8.70
C ILE A 12 3.17 20.57 7.84
N GLU A 13 3.59 21.83 7.78
CA GLU A 13 2.95 22.85 6.96
C GLU A 13 3.02 22.52 5.46
N GLU A 14 4.15 22.01 4.97
CA GLU A 14 4.28 21.49 3.59
C GLU A 14 3.30 20.34 3.31
N VAL A 15 3.04 19.46 4.28
CA VAL A 15 2.07 18.37 4.14
C VAL A 15 0.64 18.91 4.12
N ARG A 16 0.30 19.85 5.01
CA ARG A 16 -1.04 20.45 5.13
C ARG A 16 -1.42 21.29 3.90
N ASN A 17 -0.45 21.95 3.29
CA ASN A 17 -0.67 22.77 2.10
C ASN A 17 -0.89 21.92 0.84
N ASP A 18 -0.60 20.62 0.89
CA ASP A 18 -0.88 19.70 -0.20
C ASP A 18 -2.39 19.72 -0.54
N PRO A 19 -2.78 19.93 -1.81
CA PRO A 19 -4.19 19.97 -2.20
C PRO A 19 -4.92 18.66 -1.93
N LEU A 20 -4.20 17.53 -1.87
CA LEU A 20 -4.71 16.20 -1.58
C LEU A 20 -4.41 15.74 -0.15
N TYR A 21 -4.20 16.69 0.77
CA TYR A 21 -4.10 16.39 2.19
C TYR A 21 -5.43 15.85 2.73
N ALA A 22 -5.43 14.59 3.14
CA ALA A 22 -6.62 13.83 3.53
C ALA A 22 -7.29 14.34 4.80
N GLY A 23 -6.57 15.09 5.65
CA GLY A 23 -7.13 15.75 6.83
C GLY A 23 -7.86 17.07 6.55
N ARG A 24 -7.96 17.51 5.28
CA ARG A 24 -8.65 18.74 4.89
C ARG A 24 -10.15 18.50 4.73
N ALA A 25 -10.97 19.35 5.36
CA ALA A 25 -12.42 19.26 5.21
C ALA A 25 -12.86 19.45 3.75
N GLY A 26 -13.86 18.67 3.31
CA GLY A 26 -14.41 18.76 1.96
C GLY A 26 -13.49 18.21 0.87
N LEU A 27 -12.47 17.42 1.22
CA LEU A 27 -11.65 16.76 0.20
C LEU A 27 -12.46 15.77 -0.64
N SER A 28 -13.41 15.05 -0.02
CA SER A 28 -14.21 14.02 -0.69
C SER A 28 -14.91 14.55 -1.94
N SER A 29 -15.45 15.78 -1.92
CA SER A 29 -16.16 16.37 -3.06
C SER A 29 -15.27 16.72 -4.26
N LYS A 30 -13.95 16.54 -4.15
CA LYS A 30 -12.98 16.74 -5.23
C LYS A 30 -12.50 15.43 -5.85
N LEU A 31 -12.95 14.31 -5.30
CA LEU A 31 -12.51 12.98 -5.67
C LEU A 31 -13.70 12.22 -6.27
N ALA A 32 -13.40 11.28 -7.15
CA ALA A 32 -14.39 10.40 -7.74
C ALA A 32 -13.77 9.02 -7.95
N PHE A 33 -14.60 8.00 -8.10
CA PHE A 33 -14.14 6.68 -8.52
C PHE A 33 -14.20 6.54 -10.05
N PHE A 34 -13.11 6.03 -10.61
CA PHE A 34 -13.04 5.58 -11.99
C PHE A 34 -13.11 4.06 -12.04
N ASP A 35 -13.95 3.52 -12.92
CA ASP A 35 -14.15 2.09 -13.08
C ASP A 35 -12.87 1.42 -13.59
N GLY A 36 -12.35 0.48 -12.80
CA GLY A 36 -11.18 -0.33 -13.15
C GLY A 36 -11.53 -1.78 -13.50
N GLY A 37 -12.81 -2.12 -13.59
CA GLY A 37 -13.28 -3.48 -13.83
C GLY A 37 -12.73 -4.46 -12.78
N ASN A 38 -12.04 -5.49 -13.23
CA ASN A 38 -11.46 -6.52 -12.36
C ASN A 38 -10.30 -6.00 -11.48
N GLU A 39 -9.71 -4.84 -11.81
CA GLU A 39 -8.65 -4.21 -11.04
C GLU A 39 -9.18 -3.48 -9.78
N GLY A 40 -10.50 -3.29 -9.71
CA GLY A 40 -11.18 -2.46 -8.72
C GLY A 40 -11.26 -1.00 -9.16
N ASN A 41 -12.26 -0.30 -8.63
CA ASN A 41 -12.47 1.12 -8.87
C ASN A 41 -11.35 1.92 -8.22
N ARG A 42 -10.71 2.80 -8.99
CA ARG A 42 -9.61 3.63 -8.50
C ARG A 42 -10.11 5.02 -8.14
N LEU A 43 -9.62 5.56 -7.04
CA LEU A 43 -9.91 6.94 -6.68
C LEU A 43 -9.09 7.89 -7.56
N ILE A 44 -9.74 8.87 -8.17
CA ILE A 44 -9.17 9.87 -9.07
C ILE A 44 -9.61 11.27 -8.64
N LEU A 45 -9.01 12.30 -9.24
CA LEU A 45 -9.54 13.66 -9.16
C LEU A 45 -10.81 13.78 -10.00
N ALA A 46 -11.86 14.39 -9.44
CA ALA A 46 -13.15 14.52 -10.13
C ALA A 46 -13.04 15.29 -11.46
N GLU A 47 -12.13 16.27 -11.55
CA GLU A 47 -11.85 17.02 -12.78
C GLU A 47 -11.17 16.17 -13.88
N GLU A 48 -10.52 15.06 -13.50
CA GLU A 48 -9.90 14.13 -14.45
C GLU A 48 -10.86 13.05 -14.94
N ALA A 49 -12.09 12.97 -14.43
CA ALA A 49 -13.04 11.90 -14.75
C ALA A 49 -13.42 11.81 -16.24
N ALA A 50 -13.23 12.89 -16.99
CA ALA A 50 -13.44 12.91 -18.44
C ALA A 50 -12.26 12.35 -19.26
N SER A 51 -11.10 12.11 -18.63
CA SER A 51 -9.95 11.49 -19.29
C SER A 51 -10.24 10.02 -19.63
N ALA A 52 -9.71 9.54 -20.76
CA ALA A 52 -9.80 8.12 -21.12
C ALA A 52 -9.00 7.23 -20.15
N SER A 53 -7.95 7.78 -19.54
CA SER A 53 -7.14 7.09 -18.55
C SER A 53 -6.69 8.10 -17.48
N PRO A 54 -7.56 8.43 -16.51
CA PRO A 54 -7.22 9.35 -15.44
C PRO A 54 -6.19 8.76 -14.49
N SER A 55 -5.35 9.62 -13.92
CA SER A 55 -4.36 9.26 -12.92
C SER A 55 -5.04 8.90 -11.60
N GLY A 56 -4.54 7.88 -10.91
CA GLY A 56 -4.95 7.62 -9.54
C GLY A 56 -4.58 8.79 -8.62
N ALA A 57 -5.52 9.25 -7.80
CA ALA A 57 -5.27 10.29 -6.82
C ALA A 57 -4.36 9.78 -5.70
N SER A 58 -3.18 10.39 -5.54
CA SER A 58 -2.26 10.11 -4.43
C SER A 58 -2.54 11.04 -3.26
N LEU A 59 -3.33 10.56 -2.30
CA LEU A 59 -3.67 11.30 -1.09
C LEU A 59 -2.51 11.30 -0.10
N ARG A 60 -2.53 12.27 0.83
CA ARG A 60 -1.47 12.43 1.83
C ARG A 60 -2.03 12.64 3.23
N ILE A 61 -1.45 12.03 4.24
CA ILE A 61 -1.90 12.16 5.63
C ILE A 61 -0.74 12.13 6.61
N ILE A 62 -0.94 12.73 7.79
CA ILE A 62 -0.06 12.52 8.93
C ILE A 62 -0.73 11.57 9.90
N GLY A 63 -0.05 10.49 10.26
CA GLY A 63 -0.57 9.51 11.20
C GLY A 63 0.53 8.79 11.96
N GLN A 64 0.15 7.97 12.94
CA GLN A 64 1.08 7.18 13.73
C GLN A 64 0.96 5.70 13.40
N ILE A 65 2.07 5.05 13.06
CA ILE A 65 2.06 3.61 12.79
C ILE A 65 1.85 2.86 14.11
N SER A 66 0.97 1.86 14.09
CA SER A 66 0.73 0.93 15.20
C SER A 66 2.02 0.24 15.64
N ARG A 67 2.19 0.08 16.95
CA ARG A 67 3.34 -0.65 17.51
C ARG A 67 3.19 -2.16 17.47
N GLY A 68 1.96 -2.65 17.55
CA GLY A 68 1.68 -4.08 17.75
C GLY A 68 0.94 -4.74 16.59
N ASP A 69 0.26 -3.97 15.74
CA ASP A 69 -0.55 -4.50 14.65
C ASP A 69 0.07 -4.13 13.30
N HIS A 70 1.14 -4.85 12.95
CA HIS A 70 1.87 -4.66 11.70
C HIS A 70 2.60 -5.92 11.22
N PHE A 71 2.77 -6.00 9.91
CA PHE A 71 3.59 -6.95 9.15
C PHE A 71 4.63 -6.16 8.34
N LEU A 72 5.55 -5.51 9.05
CA LEU A 72 6.64 -4.69 8.48
C LEU A 72 7.96 -5.47 8.39
N GLN A 73 7.88 -6.80 8.42
CA GLN A 73 9.03 -7.67 8.23
C GLN A 73 9.31 -7.84 6.74
N PRO A 74 10.53 -8.24 6.34
CA PRO A 74 10.85 -8.48 4.94
C PRO A 74 10.00 -9.59 4.29
N THR A 75 9.47 -10.53 5.08
CA THR A 75 8.51 -11.55 4.60
C THR A 75 7.08 -11.02 4.45
N GLY A 76 6.80 -9.80 4.93
CA GLY A 76 5.48 -9.20 4.89
C GLY A 76 4.41 -10.03 5.60
N THR A 77 3.26 -10.18 4.94
CA THR A 77 2.11 -10.98 5.38
C THR A 77 2.20 -12.45 5.06
N TYR A 78 3.25 -12.89 4.36
CA TYR A 78 3.35 -14.29 3.97
C TYR A 78 3.68 -15.19 5.15
N MET A 79 2.92 -16.28 5.27
CA MET A 79 3.06 -17.27 6.33
C MET A 79 3.07 -18.69 5.72
N PRO A 80 4.26 -19.30 5.50
CA PRO A 80 4.37 -20.59 4.79
C PRO A 80 3.64 -21.73 5.50
N ALA A 81 3.52 -21.64 6.84
CA ALA A 81 2.85 -22.65 7.66
C ALA A 81 1.33 -22.76 7.39
N HIS A 82 0.73 -21.77 6.73
CA HIS A 82 -0.70 -21.72 6.45
C HIS A 82 -1.04 -21.92 4.98
N LYS A 83 -0.06 -22.32 4.16
CA LYS A 83 -0.21 -22.49 2.71
C LYS A 83 -1.32 -23.49 2.38
N SER A 84 -2.53 -22.97 2.19
CA SER A 84 -3.57 -23.69 1.45
C SER A 84 -3.09 -23.81 0.00
N LYS A 85 -3.54 -24.84 -0.71
CA LYS A 85 -2.97 -25.23 -2.02
C LYS A 85 -2.93 -24.09 -3.06
N ASP A 86 -3.75 -23.06 -2.92
CA ASP A 86 -3.96 -22.03 -3.94
C ASP A 86 -3.88 -20.57 -3.42
N GLU A 87 -3.75 -20.34 -2.11
CA GLU A 87 -4.03 -19.00 -1.54
C GLU A 87 -2.80 -18.21 -1.07
N ASP A 88 -1.79 -18.85 -0.46
CA ASP A 88 -0.62 -18.15 0.09
C ASP A 88 0.60 -18.28 -0.81
N ASP A 89 0.61 -17.54 -1.91
CA ASP A 89 1.78 -17.40 -2.78
C ASP A 89 2.64 -16.19 -2.36
N VAL A 90 3.96 -16.31 -2.51
CA VAL A 90 4.95 -15.24 -2.28
C VAL A 90 4.60 -13.98 -3.10
N THR A 91 3.98 -14.16 -4.27
CA THR A 91 3.52 -13.09 -5.17
C THR A 91 2.45 -12.20 -4.53
N LYS A 92 1.67 -12.72 -3.57
CA LYS A 92 0.64 -11.96 -2.85
C LYS A 92 1.14 -11.28 -1.58
N ALA A 93 2.42 -11.40 -1.26
CA ALA A 93 2.95 -10.85 -0.04
C ALA A 93 2.88 -9.33 -0.03
N LYS A 94 2.43 -8.80 1.10
CA LYS A 94 2.28 -7.37 1.33
C LYS A 94 3.00 -6.98 2.60
N LEU A 95 3.46 -5.74 2.71
CA LEU A 95 3.59 -5.13 4.02
C LEU A 95 2.22 -4.61 4.43
N ARG A 96 1.88 -4.77 5.70
CA ARG A 96 0.63 -4.29 6.28
C ARG A 96 0.93 -3.57 7.57
N PHE A 97 0.28 -2.46 7.84
CA PHE A 97 0.32 -1.85 9.18
C PHE A 97 -0.94 -1.06 9.42
N HIS A 98 -1.25 -0.85 10.70
CA HIS A 98 -2.34 0.02 11.09
C HIS A 98 -1.82 1.44 11.31
N LEU A 99 -2.47 2.43 10.72
CA LEU A 99 -2.27 3.84 10.98
C LEU A 99 -3.27 4.29 12.03
N HIS A 100 -2.82 5.02 13.04
CA HIS A 100 -3.62 5.55 14.14
C HIS A 100 -3.57 7.07 14.15
N ARG A 101 -4.51 7.66 14.90
CA ARG A 101 -4.42 9.06 15.33
C ARG A 101 -3.07 9.28 16.02
N PRO A 102 -2.28 10.28 15.59
CA PRO A 102 -1.01 10.57 16.25
C PRO A 102 -1.26 11.08 17.66
N ARG A 103 -0.61 10.48 18.66
CA ARG A 103 -0.72 10.90 20.06
C ARG A 103 0.18 12.09 20.34
N ASP A 104 -0.31 13.03 21.15
CA ASP A 104 0.44 14.20 21.63
C ASP A 104 1.06 15.04 20.50
N PHE A 105 0.37 15.11 19.35
CA PHE A 105 0.88 15.77 18.15
C PHE A 105 0.07 17.02 17.76
N GLY A 106 -0.45 17.72 18.77
CA GLY A 106 -1.16 18.98 18.60
C GLY A 106 -2.47 18.85 17.82
N ASP A 107 -2.76 19.87 17.03
CA ASP A 107 -3.93 19.99 16.14
C ASP A 107 -3.95 18.93 15.01
N VAL A 108 -2.80 18.33 14.67
CA VAL A 108 -2.71 17.22 13.70
C VAL A 108 -3.57 16.03 14.13
N SER A 109 -3.76 15.83 15.43
CA SER A 109 -4.61 14.76 15.96
C SER A 109 -6.08 14.93 15.56
N ASP A 110 -6.58 16.17 15.45
CA ASP A 110 -7.96 16.48 15.05
C ASP A 110 -8.15 16.39 13.52
N GLU A 111 -7.11 16.72 12.75
CA GLU A 111 -7.07 16.54 11.30
C GLU A 111 -7.22 15.06 10.91
N TYR A 112 -6.74 14.15 11.76
CA TYR A 112 -6.91 12.71 11.55
C TYR A 112 -8.38 12.30 11.60
N ASP A 113 -9.21 12.93 12.43
CA ASP A 113 -10.65 12.62 12.49
C ASP A 113 -11.38 13.13 11.27
N THR A 114 -10.99 14.31 10.78
CA THR A 114 -11.46 14.83 9.49
C THR A 114 -11.10 13.87 8.35
N PHE A 115 -9.91 13.28 8.39
CA PHE A 115 -9.52 12.23 7.45
C PHE A 115 -10.42 10.98 7.53
N LEU A 116 -10.75 10.50 8.74
CA LEU A 116 -11.71 9.40 8.89
C LEU A 116 -13.08 9.73 8.30
N ALA A 117 -13.57 10.96 8.53
CA ALA A 117 -14.83 11.43 7.97
C ALA A 117 -14.79 11.51 6.44
N ASN A 118 -13.71 12.03 5.86
CA ASN A 118 -13.52 12.06 4.42
C ASN A 118 -13.53 10.65 3.81
N LEU A 119 -12.84 9.69 4.42
CA LEU A 119 -12.85 8.30 3.93
C LEU A 119 -14.25 7.68 3.97
N ALA A 120 -15.01 7.95 5.03
CA ALA A 120 -16.40 7.47 5.13
C ALA A 120 -17.26 8.04 3.99
N LEU A 121 -17.15 9.33 3.71
CA LEU A 121 -17.89 9.99 2.62
C LEU A 121 -17.48 9.46 1.24
N ILE A 122 -16.17 9.32 0.99
CA ILE A 122 -15.65 8.74 -0.27
C ILE A 122 -16.23 7.34 -0.49
N HIS A 123 -16.29 6.53 0.57
CA HIS A 123 -16.86 5.18 0.50
C HIS A 123 -18.37 5.18 0.27
N GLU A 124 -19.11 6.08 0.92
CA GLU A 124 -20.56 6.17 0.79
C GLU A 124 -21.00 6.63 -0.61
N GLU A 125 -20.24 7.53 -1.23
CA GLU A 125 -20.48 8.00 -2.59
C GLU A 125 -20.36 6.86 -3.62
N ASP A 126 -19.39 5.96 -3.46
CA ASP A 126 -19.21 4.84 -4.38
C ASP A 126 -20.29 3.76 -4.22
N VAL A 127 -20.67 3.45 -2.97
CA VAL A 127 -21.68 2.42 -2.67
C VAL A 127 -23.11 2.91 -2.90
N GLY A 128 -23.34 4.22 -2.89
CA GLY A 128 -24.67 4.86 -3.02
C GLY A 128 -25.39 4.59 -4.35
N LYS A 129 -24.76 3.94 -5.32
CA LYS A 129 -25.43 3.43 -6.51
C LYS A 129 -26.41 2.32 -6.09
N PRO A 130 -27.72 2.46 -6.34
CA PRO A 130 -28.73 1.51 -5.86
C PRO A 130 -28.51 0.12 -6.45
N THR A 131 -27.78 -0.72 -5.72
CA THR A 131 -27.62 -2.14 -6.02
C THR A 131 -28.75 -2.92 -5.33
N GLN A 132 -29.24 -3.98 -5.98
CA GLN A 132 -30.48 -4.68 -5.61
C GLN A 132 -30.41 -5.46 -4.27
N LYS A 133 -29.23 -5.59 -3.62
CA LYS A 133 -29.06 -6.33 -2.36
C LYS A 133 -28.03 -5.67 -1.44
N PRO A 134 -28.24 -5.67 -0.11
CA PRO A 134 -27.26 -5.13 0.84
C PRO A 134 -25.99 -5.99 0.83
N LYS A 135 -24.84 -5.37 0.52
CA LYS A 135 -23.51 -6.01 0.57
C LYS A 135 -22.85 -5.79 1.92
N SER A 136 -22.01 -6.74 2.36
CA SER A 136 -21.14 -6.54 3.53
C SER A 136 -20.09 -5.49 3.21
N ILE A 137 -20.11 -4.36 3.90
CA ILE A 137 -19.16 -3.27 3.69
C ILE A 137 -17.98 -3.46 4.63
N HIS A 138 -16.77 -3.50 4.08
CA HIS A 138 -15.52 -3.51 4.85
C HIS A 138 -14.73 -2.24 4.55
N ARG A 139 -14.75 -1.31 5.49
CA ARG A 139 -13.97 -0.09 5.46
C ARG A 139 -12.58 -0.35 6.08
N PRO A 140 -11.55 0.36 5.59
CA PRO A 140 -10.22 0.34 6.19
C PRO A 140 -10.21 0.69 7.69
N SER A 141 -11.21 1.46 8.14
CA SER A 141 -11.37 2.02 9.48
C SER A 141 -12.41 1.31 10.37
N ASP A 142 -13.04 0.23 9.92
CA ASP A 142 -14.14 -0.41 10.66
C ASP A 142 -13.73 -0.98 12.03
N ASN A 143 -12.43 -1.12 12.26
CA ASN A 143 -11.90 -1.55 13.54
C ASN A 143 -11.49 -0.33 14.38
N VAL A 144 -11.79 -0.37 15.68
CA VAL A 144 -11.25 0.54 16.73
C VAL A 144 -9.70 0.64 16.70
N LYS A 145 -9.05 -0.25 15.96
CA LYS A 145 -7.61 -0.38 15.79
C LYS A 145 -7.01 0.50 14.68
N GLY A 146 -7.70 1.54 14.21
CA GLY A 146 -7.18 2.46 13.18
C GLY A 146 -7.31 1.92 11.76
N ILE A 147 -6.61 2.54 10.82
CA ILE A 147 -6.74 2.26 9.38
C ILE A 147 -5.68 1.27 8.90
N THR A 148 -6.11 0.21 8.21
CA THR A 148 -5.16 -0.72 7.57
C THR A 148 -4.57 -0.10 6.30
N VAL A 149 -3.24 -0.03 6.23
CA VAL A 149 -2.46 0.39 5.06
C VAL A 149 -1.66 -0.79 4.53
N LEU A 150 -1.65 -0.96 3.21
CA LEU A 150 -1.01 -2.06 2.49
C LEU A 150 0.10 -1.55 1.57
N HIS A 151 1.13 -2.35 1.36
CA HIS A 151 2.16 -2.13 0.35
C HIS A 151 2.46 -3.45 -0.36
N GLN A 152 2.31 -3.51 -1.68
CA GLN A 152 2.58 -4.72 -2.45
C GLN A 152 4.10 -4.92 -2.57
N LEU A 153 4.60 -6.08 -2.14
CA LEU A 153 6.05 -6.36 -2.15
C LEU A 153 6.53 -6.97 -3.44
N VAL A 154 5.78 -7.92 -4.01
CA VAL A 154 6.19 -8.66 -5.20
C VAL A 154 5.25 -8.27 -6.33
N ILE A 155 5.83 -7.89 -7.46
CA ILE A 155 5.15 -7.24 -8.58
C ILE A 155 5.56 -7.99 -9.86
N PRO A 156 4.64 -8.42 -10.75
CA PRO A 156 5.02 -9.12 -11.98
C PRO A 156 5.84 -8.22 -12.90
N ARG A 157 6.75 -8.81 -13.68
CA ARG A 157 7.45 -8.11 -14.76
C ARG A 157 6.53 -7.95 -15.95
N GLU A 158 6.82 -6.93 -16.75
CA GLU A 158 6.30 -6.82 -18.10
C GLU A 158 6.99 -7.90 -18.94
N ASP A 159 6.22 -8.78 -19.54
CA ASP A 159 6.72 -9.61 -20.62
C ASP A 159 6.97 -8.64 -21.80
N GLU A 160 8.24 -8.36 -22.12
CA GLU A 160 8.62 -7.42 -23.20
C GLU A 160 8.28 -7.96 -24.61
N ASP A 161 7.68 -9.16 -24.70
CA ASP A 161 7.67 -9.99 -25.91
C ASP A 161 6.33 -10.06 -26.67
N ASP A 162 5.26 -9.38 -26.23
CA ASP A 162 4.00 -9.33 -26.99
C ASP A 162 3.96 -8.16 -27.98
N VAL A 163 5.06 -7.92 -28.71
CA VAL A 163 4.98 -7.17 -29.97
C VAL A 163 4.32 -8.11 -30.98
N ASP A 164 2.99 -8.11 -30.95
CA ASP A 164 2.12 -8.79 -31.90
C ASP A 164 2.47 -8.33 -33.32
N ASP A 165 3.35 -9.08 -33.98
CA ASP A 165 3.61 -8.99 -35.43
C ASP A 165 2.33 -9.46 -36.13
N GLY A 166 1.37 -8.53 -36.20
CA GLY A 166 0.00 -8.79 -36.56
C GLY A 166 -0.15 -9.57 -37.87
N ASP A 167 -0.82 -10.71 -37.76
CA ASP A 167 -1.74 -11.21 -38.78
C ASP A 167 -2.61 -12.31 -38.14
N SER A 168 -3.74 -11.95 -37.51
CA SER A 168 -4.84 -12.91 -37.41
C SER A 168 -6.21 -12.28 -37.32
N GLN A 169 -7.07 -12.82 -38.18
CA GLN A 169 -8.46 -12.49 -38.38
C GLN A 169 -9.31 -12.99 -37.20
N TYR A 170 -10.31 -12.19 -36.86
CA TYR A 170 -11.32 -12.44 -35.83
C TYR A 170 -12.30 -13.53 -36.28
N GLU A 171 -12.37 -14.65 -35.55
CA GLU A 171 -13.56 -15.50 -35.49
C GLU A 171 -13.99 -15.72 -34.04
N THR A 172 -15.15 -15.17 -33.72
CA THR A 172 -15.84 -15.25 -32.44
C THR A 172 -16.62 -16.56 -32.36
N SER A 173 -16.41 -17.36 -31.31
CA SER A 173 -17.41 -18.36 -30.91
C SER A 173 -17.49 -18.50 -29.40
N SER A 174 -18.69 -18.84 -28.96
CA SER A 174 -19.25 -18.63 -27.63
C SER A 174 -19.26 -19.88 -26.77
N ASP A 175 -19.50 -19.64 -25.48
CA ASP A 175 -20.36 -20.43 -24.59
C ASP A 175 -19.70 -21.55 -23.75
N HIS A 176 -19.81 -21.47 -22.41
CA HIS A 176 -20.45 -22.46 -21.53
C HIS A 176 -20.24 -22.09 -20.04
N GLY A 177 -21.31 -22.24 -19.24
CA GLY A 177 -21.39 -21.82 -17.83
C GLY A 177 -21.33 -22.94 -16.78
N SER A 178 -21.86 -22.60 -15.58
CA SER A 178 -21.92 -23.35 -14.30
C SER A 178 -20.57 -23.44 -13.56
N ASP A 179 -20.42 -23.29 -12.23
CA ASP A 179 -21.29 -23.51 -11.07
C ASP A 179 -20.89 -22.63 -9.86
N ALA A 180 -21.84 -22.16 -9.04
CA ALA A 180 -21.62 -21.26 -7.89
C ALA A 180 -22.15 -21.85 -6.58
N ALA A 181 -21.34 -22.66 -5.87
CA ALA A 181 -21.69 -23.12 -4.52
C ALA A 181 -20.49 -23.65 -3.70
N ALA A 182 -19.40 -22.86 -3.54
CA ALA A 182 -18.36 -23.14 -2.54
C ALA A 182 -17.41 -21.95 -2.28
N MET A 183 -17.88 -20.76 -1.90
CA MET A 183 -16.98 -19.66 -1.51
C MET A 183 -17.54 -18.81 -0.37
N ILE A 184 -17.18 -19.20 0.86
CA ILE A 184 -17.30 -18.38 2.07
C ILE A 184 -15.97 -18.57 2.81
N ASN A 185 -15.04 -17.63 2.55
CA ASN A 185 -13.70 -17.38 3.15
C ASN A 185 -12.58 -17.11 2.14
N SER A 186 -12.90 -16.87 0.86
CA SER A 186 -11.91 -16.52 -0.15
C SER A 186 -11.30 -15.12 0.13
N THR A 187 -10.00 -15.14 0.44
CA THR A 187 -9.08 -14.01 0.33
C THR A 187 -8.51 -13.88 -1.10
N ASP A 188 -9.19 -14.48 -2.10
CA ASP A 188 -8.76 -14.43 -3.49
C ASP A 188 -9.00 -13.06 -4.12
N CYS A 189 -7.96 -12.23 -4.03
CA CYS A 189 -7.60 -11.30 -5.08
C CYS A 189 -6.63 -12.00 -6.05
N THR A 190 -7.04 -13.10 -6.68
CA THR A 190 -6.24 -13.83 -7.68
C THR A 190 -6.66 -13.45 -9.09
N SER A 191 -6.21 -12.28 -9.56
CA SER A 191 -5.85 -12.09 -10.97
C SER A 191 -4.99 -10.84 -11.10
N PHE A 192 -3.77 -10.91 -10.58
CA PHE A 192 -2.85 -9.76 -10.60
C PHE A 192 -2.24 -9.48 -11.98
N ARG A 193 -2.28 -10.47 -12.90
CA ARG A 193 -1.96 -10.26 -14.33
C ARG A 193 -2.93 -9.29 -15.01
N SER A 194 -4.18 -9.24 -14.55
CA SER A 194 -5.17 -8.27 -15.00
C SER A 194 -5.15 -6.96 -14.22
N LEU A 195 -4.50 -6.87 -13.04
CA LEU A 195 -4.51 -5.70 -12.13
C LEU A 195 -3.65 -4.52 -12.57
N LEU A 196 -2.88 -4.76 -13.62
CA LEU A 196 -1.82 -3.87 -14.03
C LEU A 196 -2.01 -3.45 -15.47
N GLY A 197 -2.83 -4.09 -16.30
CA GLY A 197 -2.95 -3.76 -17.72
C GLY A 197 -3.37 -2.31 -18.01
N LEU A 198 -4.11 -1.65 -17.10
CA LEU A 198 -4.58 -0.27 -17.29
C LEU A 198 -4.12 0.71 -16.19
N ALA A 199 -3.70 0.22 -15.02
CA ALA A 199 -2.98 1.00 -14.02
C ALA A 199 -1.44 1.01 -14.22
N TRP A 200 -0.89 0.15 -15.10
CA TRP A 200 0.55 0.02 -15.30
C TRP A 200 1.25 1.26 -15.82
N PRO A 201 0.75 2.00 -16.83
CA PRO A 201 1.52 3.12 -17.36
C PRO A 201 1.96 4.09 -16.25
N TRP A 202 1.19 4.14 -15.16
CA TRP A 202 1.44 4.91 -13.95
C TRP A 202 2.40 4.23 -12.97
N ILE A 203 2.19 2.95 -12.65
CA ILE A 203 3.11 2.17 -11.79
C ILE A 203 4.47 1.99 -12.48
N ALA A 204 4.50 1.65 -13.78
CA ALA A 204 5.66 1.54 -14.64
C ALA A 204 6.37 2.89 -14.88
N SER A 205 5.66 4.02 -15.07
CA SER A 205 6.31 5.35 -15.12
C SER A 205 7.00 5.69 -13.79
N PHE A 206 6.44 5.24 -12.66
CA PHE A 206 7.05 5.39 -11.34
C PHE A 206 8.19 4.40 -11.08
N ILE A 207 8.11 3.16 -11.58
CA ILE A 207 9.14 2.11 -11.48
C ILE A 207 10.34 2.43 -12.38
N ASN A 208 10.12 2.89 -13.63
CA ASN A 208 11.17 3.21 -14.60
C ASN A 208 12.10 4.36 -14.14
N LEU A 209 11.64 5.23 -13.23
CA LEU A 209 12.49 6.28 -12.64
C LEU A 209 13.61 5.73 -11.72
N THR A 210 13.57 4.44 -11.34
CA THR A 210 14.54 3.82 -10.42
C THR A 210 15.49 2.80 -11.07
N ARG A 211 15.40 2.60 -12.39
CA ARG A 211 16.22 1.62 -13.13
C ARG A 211 17.60 2.20 -13.45
N SER A 212 18.50 2.21 -12.46
CA SER A 212 19.94 2.48 -12.69
C SER A 212 20.76 1.20 -12.48
N ALA A 213 21.64 0.93 -13.44
CA ALA A 213 22.43 -0.30 -13.59
C ALA A 213 23.55 -0.47 -12.55
N VAL A 214 23.17 -0.61 -11.28
CA VAL A 214 24.03 -1.11 -10.20
C VAL A 214 23.36 -2.33 -9.55
N ALA A 215 23.07 -3.34 -10.39
CA ALA A 215 22.19 -4.45 -10.05
C ALA A 215 22.85 -5.59 -9.27
N PHE A 216 24.17 -5.60 -9.08
CA PHE A 216 24.81 -6.64 -8.27
C PHE A 216 24.94 -6.18 -6.81
N ARG A 217 24.02 -6.65 -5.96
CA ARG A 217 23.92 -6.42 -4.50
C ARG A 217 23.20 -5.15 -4.04
N SER A 218 22.20 -4.68 -4.77
CA SER A 218 21.25 -3.74 -4.18
C SER A 218 20.47 -4.45 -3.08
N PRO A 219 20.38 -3.93 -1.85
CA PRO A 219 19.52 -4.51 -0.81
C PRO A 219 18.02 -4.46 -1.14
N PHE A 220 17.70 -3.83 -2.27
CA PHE A 220 16.39 -3.69 -2.85
C PHE A 220 16.15 -4.64 -4.04
N SER A 221 17.08 -5.57 -4.31
CA SER A 221 16.88 -6.67 -5.28
C SER A 221 16.40 -7.95 -4.58
N PHE A 222 16.01 -8.96 -5.36
CA PHE A 222 15.67 -10.29 -4.85
C PHE A 222 16.80 -10.86 -3.99
N GLU A 223 18.02 -10.87 -4.50
CA GLU A 223 19.21 -11.44 -3.84
C GLU A 223 19.57 -10.67 -2.57
N GLY A 224 19.44 -9.34 -2.60
CA GLY A 224 19.74 -8.46 -1.48
C GLY A 224 18.64 -8.37 -0.43
N TRP A 225 17.46 -8.93 -0.69
CA TRP A 225 16.31 -8.81 0.20
C TRP A 225 16.61 -9.44 1.57
N PRO A 226 16.30 -8.78 2.72
CA PRO A 226 16.83 -9.20 4.02
C PRO A 226 16.03 -10.33 4.68
N VAL A 227 15.99 -11.49 4.04
CA VAL A 227 15.38 -12.73 4.56
C VAL A 227 16.44 -13.82 4.72
N LYS A 228 16.21 -14.74 5.66
CA LYS A 228 17.15 -15.83 5.97
C LYS A 228 17.41 -16.67 4.71
N PRO A 229 18.67 -16.96 4.34
CA PRO A 229 19.00 -17.71 3.13
C PRO A 229 18.28 -19.07 3.03
N ASP A 230 18.18 -19.81 4.14
CA ASP A 230 17.60 -21.15 4.13
C ASP A 230 16.09 -21.18 4.44
N SER A 231 15.40 -20.04 4.38
CA SER A 231 13.96 -19.97 4.68
C SER A 231 13.08 -20.41 3.52
N GLU A 232 11.91 -20.99 3.80
CA GLU A 232 10.92 -21.32 2.75
C GLU A 232 10.53 -20.10 1.92
N TRP A 233 10.38 -18.95 2.56
CA TRP A 233 10.14 -17.68 1.88
C TRP A 233 11.25 -17.35 0.86
N ARG A 234 12.54 -17.58 1.19
CA ARG A 234 13.64 -17.38 0.24
C ARG A 234 13.48 -18.30 -0.98
N LYS A 235 13.20 -19.59 -0.75
CA LYS A 235 13.04 -20.57 -1.84
C LYS A 235 11.91 -20.18 -2.79
N GLU A 236 10.78 -19.74 -2.25
CA GLU A 236 9.64 -19.30 -3.06
C GLU A 236 9.92 -17.99 -3.78
N LEU A 237 10.55 -17.03 -3.10
CA LEU A 237 10.97 -15.79 -3.72
C LEU A 237 11.93 -16.06 -4.89
N ASP A 238 12.88 -16.98 -4.73
CA ASP A 238 13.79 -17.39 -5.82
C ASP A 238 13.06 -18.11 -6.97
N SER A 239 11.90 -18.75 -6.71
CA SER A 239 11.09 -19.42 -7.74
C SER A 239 10.34 -18.46 -8.67
N VAL A 240 10.05 -17.24 -8.21
CA VAL A 240 9.31 -16.21 -8.99
C VAL A 240 10.20 -15.09 -9.51
N LYS A 241 11.50 -15.11 -9.20
CA LYS A 241 12.43 -14.02 -9.51
C LYS A 241 12.62 -13.74 -11.01
N GLU A 242 12.26 -14.67 -11.88
CA GLU A 242 12.36 -14.49 -13.33
C GLU A 242 11.14 -13.75 -13.90
N THR A 243 9.99 -13.89 -13.25
CA THR A 243 8.71 -13.33 -13.71
C THR A 243 8.24 -12.15 -12.87
N HIS A 244 8.89 -11.86 -11.75
CA HIS A 244 8.50 -10.81 -10.83
C HIS A 244 9.71 -9.97 -10.37
N ASP A 245 9.42 -8.72 -10.03
CA ASP A 245 10.28 -7.77 -9.34
C ASP A 245 9.85 -7.59 -7.87
N ILE A 246 10.82 -7.27 -7.02
CA ILE A 246 10.56 -6.91 -5.63
C ILE A 246 10.52 -5.40 -5.53
N TYR A 247 9.45 -4.89 -4.94
CA TYR A 247 9.20 -3.46 -4.81
C TYR A 247 9.25 -3.08 -3.33
N PRO A 248 10.42 -2.63 -2.84
CA PRO A 248 10.53 -2.15 -1.48
C PRO A 248 9.65 -0.92 -1.26
N MET A 249 9.00 -0.89 -0.10
CA MET A 249 8.31 0.29 0.39
C MET A 249 9.22 1.51 0.40
N GLN A 250 8.79 2.61 -0.22
CA GLN A 250 9.55 3.86 -0.30
C GLN A 250 9.47 4.61 1.04
N ALA A 251 10.14 4.09 2.06
CA ALA A 251 10.12 4.59 3.42
C ALA A 251 11.39 5.36 3.75
N PHE A 252 11.23 6.64 4.08
CA PHE A 252 12.32 7.56 4.36
C PHE A 252 12.38 7.90 5.86
N GLY A 253 13.58 8.04 6.38
CA GLY A 253 13.80 8.57 7.71
C GLY A 253 13.50 10.06 7.78
N ARG A 254 13.73 10.64 8.96
CA ARG A 254 13.53 12.08 9.19
C ARG A 254 14.43 12.92 8.28
N ASP A 255 15.65 12.45 8.09
CA ASP A 255 16.67 13.14 7.29
C ASP A 255 16.48 12.87 5.79
N GLY A 256 15.42 12.17 5.40
CA GLY A 256 15.11 11.86 4.01
C GLY A 256 15.96 10.71 3.45
N GLU A 257 16.71 10.01 4.29
CA GLU A 257 17.45 8.82 3.91
C GLU A 257 16.50 7.63 3.74
N LEU A 258 16.73 6.81 2.72
CA LEU A 258 15.92 5.61 2.52
C LEU A 258 16.17 4.61 3.67
N ILE A 259 15.10 4.18 4.32
CA ILE A 259 15.16 3.17 5.37
C ILE A 259 15.34 1.81 4.69
N HIS A 260 16.41 1.12 5.06
CA HIS A 260 16.65 -0.23 4.57
C HIS A 260 15.55 -1.21 5.06
N PRO A 261 15.07 -2.18 4.26
CA PRO A 261 13.94 -3.04 4.64
C PRO A 261 14.14 -3.84 5.93
N SER A 262 15.38 -4.26 6.21
CA SER A 262 15.73 -4.93 7.49
C SER A 262 15.47 -4.06 8.73
N ASN A 263 15.33 -2.75 8.55
CA ASN A 263 15.09 -1.80 9.63
C ASN A 263 13.62 -1.35 9.74
N TYR A 264 12.71 -1.78 8.86
CA TYR A 264 11.29 -1.37 8.90
C TYR A 264 10.66 -1.70 10.25
N ALA A 265 10.70 -2.96 10.68
CA ALA A 265 10.16 -3.41 11.96
C ALA A 265 10.80 -2.73 13.19
N LYS A 266 11.98 -2.11 13.05
CA LYS A 266 12.66 -1.40 14.15
C LYS A 266 12.36 0.10 14.15
N LYS A 267 12.32 0.73 12.97
CA LYS A 267 12.24 2.19 12.83
C LYS A 267 10.82 2.74 12.67
N LEU A 268 9.88 1.93 12.18
CA LEU A 268 8.54 2.40 11.81
C LEU A 268 7.47 2.20 12.89
N PRO A 269 7.42 1.10 13.65
CA PRO A 269 6.35 0.89 14.63
C PRO A 269 6.33 1.96 15.74
N GLY A 270 5.24 2.72 15.81
CA GLY A 270 5.08 3.85 16.73
C GLY A 270 5.57 5.21 16.20
N ALA A 271 6.14 5.26 14.99
CA ALA A 271 6.59 6.50 14.36
C ALA A 271 5.40 7.34 13.91
N ILE A 272 5.53 8.67 13.99
CA ILE A 272 4.62 9.61 13.33
C ILE A 272 5.17 9.86 11.94
N VAL A 273 4.33 9.67 10.93
CA VAL A 273 4.73 9.64 9.52
C VAL A 273 3.88 10.56 8.68
N ASP A 274 4.51 11.15 7.67
CA ASP A 274 3.92 11.72 6.47
C ASP A 274 3.76 10.58 5.46
N LEU A 275 2.52 10.20 5.18
CA LEU A 275 2.15 9.03 4.39
C LEU A 275 1.42 9.48 3.11
N SER A 276 1.91 9.04 1.95
CA SER A 276 1.19 9.13 0.68
C SER A 276 0.62 7.78 0.30
N PHE A 277 -0.61 7.74 -0.19
CA PHE A 277 -1.30 6.50 -0.54
C PHE A 277 -2.35 6.73 -1.62
N THR A 278 -2.69 5.67 -2.34
CA THR A 278 -3.84 5.61 -3.25
C THR A 278 -4.94 4.76 -2.64
N ILE A 279 -6.16 4.92 -3.14
CA ILE A 279 -7.32 4.12 -2.72
C ILE A 279 -7.83 3.32 -3.91
N ILE A 280 -8.03 2.03 -3.68
CA ILE A 280 -8.70 1.12 -4.61
C ILE A 280 -9.91 0.52 -3.87
N HIS A 281 -11.05 0.51 -4.55
CA HIS A 281 -12.27 -0.10 -4.07
C HIS A 281 -12.60 -1.33 -4.90
N TYR A 282 -12.75 -2.45 -4.22
CA TYR A 282 -13.15 -3.71 -4.83
C TYR A 282 -14.60 -3.97 -4.50
N ASP A 283 -15.44 -4.07 -5.52
CA ASP A 283 -16.83 -4.47 -5.37
C ASP A 283 -16.99 -5.95 -5.75
N PHE A 284 -17.19 -6.79 -4.74
CA PHE A 284 -17.48 -8.21 -4.91
C PHE A 284 -18.99 -8.44 -4.80
N ASP A 285 -19.47 -9.60 -5.26
CA ASP A 285 -20.90 -9.95 -5.22
C ASP A 285 -21.52 -9.82 -3.82
N LYS A 286 -20.78 -10.25 -2.80
CA LYS A 286 -21.26 -10.32 -1.40
C LYS A 286 -20.66 -9.26 -0.49
N SER A 287 -19.59 -8.60 -0.93
CA SER A 287 -18.86 -7.67 -0.08
C SER A 287 -18.23 -6.56 -0.88
N SER A 288 -18.12 -5.39 -0.27
CA SER A 288 -17.40 -4.24 -0.80
C SER A 288 -16.20 -3.98 0.10
N ARG A 289 -15.01 -3.80 -0.48
CA ARG A 289 -13.76 -3.59 0.27
C ARG A 289 -13.00 -2.39 -0.28
N MET A 290 -12.75 -1.41 0.57
CA MET A 290 -11.85 -0.31 0.25
C MET A 290 -10.46 -0.59 0.83
N CYS A 291 -9.42 -0.39 0.03
CA CYS A 291 -8.03 -0.68 0.33
C CYS A 291 -7.16 0.56 0.15
N LEU A 292 -6.28 0.85 1.12
CA LEU A 292 -5.29 1.92 1.02
C LEU A 292 -3.93 1.33 0.68
N TYR A 293 -3.39 1.71 -0.47
CA TYR A 293 -2.07 1.29 -0.93
C TYR A 293 -1.05 2.41 -0.76
N LEU A 294 -0.04 2.14 0.06
CA LEU A 294 1.07 3.03 0.31
C LEU A 294 1.89 3.27 -0.95
N THR A 295 2.17 4.53 -1.25
CA THR A 295 3.10 4.93 -2.32
C THR A 295 4.41 5.44 -1.74
N LYS A 296 4.36 6.26 -0.68
CA LYS A 296 5.53 6.84 -0.04
C LYS A 296 5.32 7.08 1.44
N LEU A 297 6.37 6.90 2.23
CA LEU A 297 6.34 7.12 3.67
C LEU A 297 7.55 7.92 4.11
N ARG A 298 7.36 8.94 4.96
CA ARG A 298 8.47 9.65 5.60
C ARG A 298 8.25 9.79 7.10
N VAL A 299 9.25 9.42 7.89
CA VAL A 299 9.22 9.59 9.35
C VAL A 299 9.35 11.06 9.71
N LEU A 300 8.35 11.60 10.40
CA LEU A 300 8.38 12.94 10.99
C LEU A 300 8.94 12.90 12.41
N VAL A 301 8.46 11.94 13.21
CA VAL A 301 8.93 11.69 14.57
C VAL A 301 9.23 10.21 14.74
N ALA A 302 10.47 9.91 15.16
CA ALA A 302 10.90 8.55 15.45
C ALA A 302 10.05 7.92 16.57
N PRO A 303 9.90 6.58 16.58
CA PRO A 303 9.10 5.93 17.60
C PRO A 303 9.74 6.12 18.98
N GLN A 304 8.93 6.46 19.97
CA GLN A 304 9.39 6.50 21.36
C GLN A 304 9.82 5.08 21.82
N PRO A 305 10.77 4.93 22.75
CA PRO A 305 11.02 3.63 23.38
C PRO A 305 9.77 3.12 24.07
N LEU A 306 9.55 1.81 24.08
CA LEU A 306 8.52 1.22 24.93
C LEU A 306 8.84 1.50 26.41
N PRO A 307 7.83 1.76 27.26
CA PRO A 307 8.02 1.82 28.71
C PRO A 307 8.73 0.55 29.20
N GLY A 308 9.78 0.69 30.01
CA GLY A 308 10.58 -0.45 30.49
C GLY A 308 11.60 -1.02 29.50
N SER A 309 11.70 -0.47 28.28
CA SER A 309 12.81 -0.78 27.36
C SER A 309 14.13 -0.33 27.98
N VAL A 310 15.00 -1.30 28.29
CA VAL A 310 16.35 -1.03 28.78
C VAL A 310 17.11 -0.24 27.72
N ARG A 311 17.40 1.03 28.00
CA ARG A 311 18.35 1.79 27.20
C ARG A 311 19.75 1.44 27.66
N SER A 312 20.46 0.65 26.87
CA SER A 312 21.91 0.57 26.97
C SER A 312 22.47 1.94 26.59
N THR A 313 22.94 2.69 27.57
CA THR A 313 23.69 3.92 27.32
C THR A 313 25.18 3.57 27.26
N LYS A 314 26.00 4.40 26.60
CA LYS A 314 27.47 4.25 26.63
C LYS A 314 28.04 4.18 28.06
N ASN A 315 27.29 4.64 29.05
CA ASN A 315 27.68 4.67 30.47
C ASN A 315 27.07 3.52 31.29
N GLY A 316 26.50 2.50 30.65
CA GLY A 316 25.90 1.35 31.30
C GLY A 316 24.39 1.22 31.11
N ILE A 317 23.86 0.15 31.68
CA ILE A 317 22.44 -0.23 31.65
C ILE A 317 21.69 0.66 32.65
N ILE A 318 20.86 1.59 32.16
CA ILE A 318 19.95 2.37 33.01
C ILE A 318 18.54 1.77 32.85
N ARG A 319 17.99 1.22 33.92
CA ARG A 319 16.57 0.86 34.01
C ARG A 319 15.81 2.11 34.44
N LYS A 320 14.87 2.58 33.60
CA LYS A 320 13.90 3.62 33.95
C LYS A 320 12.62 2.98 34.44
#